data_AF-A0A7L4PLJ1-F1
#
_entry.id   AF-A0A7L4PLJ1-F1
#
_cell.length_a   1.000
_cell.length_b   1.000
_cell.length_c   1.000
_cell.angle_alpha   90.00
_cell.angle_beta   90.00
_cell.angle_gamma   90.00
#
_symmetry.space_group_name_H-M   'P 1'
#
loop_
_entity.id
_entity.type
_entity.pdbx_description
1 polymer ?
#
loop_
_entity_poly.entity_id
_entity_poly.type
_entity_poly.pdbx_seq_one_letter_code
_entity_poly.pdbx_strand_id
1 'polypeptide(L)'
;MKAGIRISGFGGQGIILSGVIVGKAAVFDGFNAVQTQSYGPEARGGSTKSEIVISDEEIDYPKVESAAVSIIMSQEAFYKYASRTKREGIIIYDPELIPDNKIEGNFKLAEINATRIASELGTKIVANIVMLGAFNEMCNLISRDAMTESIKDSIPKMLDLNLNAFEAGMKKVKIIK
;
A
#
# COMPACT_ATOMS: atom_id res chain seq x y z
N MET A 1 19.22 -6.09 -2.68
CA MET A 1 18.06 -5.17 -2.68
C MET A 1 17.38 -5.25 -1.32
N LYS A 2 17.16 -4.12 -0.65
CA LYS A 2 16.35 -4.05 0.59
C LYS A 2 15.39 -2.86 0.51
N ALA A 3 14.10 -3.08 0.72
CA ALA A 3 13.09 -2.03 0.67
C ALA A 3 12.06 -2.16 1.79
N GLY A 4 11.75 -1.04 2.43
CA GLY A 4 10.67 -0.94 3.41
C GLY A 4 9.42 -0.33 2.78
N ILE A 5 8.27 -0.98 2.93
CA ILE A 5 6.96 -0.50 2.51
C ILE A 5 6.13 -0.23 3.75
N ARG A 6 5.45 0.91 3.82
CA ARG A 6 4.50 1.22 4.89
C ARG A 6 3.12 1.45 4.31
N ILE A 7 2.14 0.73 4.80
CA ILE A 7 0.73 0.89 4.46
C ILE A 7 0.01 1.39 5.72
N SER A 8 -0.75 2.46 5.63
CA SER A 8 -1.34 3.11 6.80
C SER A 8 -2.70 3.72 6.52
N GLY A 9 -3.58 3.69 7.52
CA GLY A 9 -4.95 4.16 7.42
C GLY A 9 -5.74 3.85 8.69
N PHE A 10 -7.04 3.62 8.54
CA PHE A 10 -7.95 3.21 9.60
C PHE A 10 -8.26 1.71 9.56
N GLY A 11 -8.61 1.16 10.72
CA GLY A 11 -9.14 -0.19 10.83
C GLY A 11 -10.37 -0.37 9.91
N GLY A 12 -10.43 -1.50 9.20
CA GLY A 12 -11.48 -1.79 8.21
C GLY A 12 -11.15 -1.40 6.78
N GLN A 13 -10.08 -0.61 6.53
CA GLN A 13 -9.63 -0.28 5.16
C GLN A 13 -8.74 -1.36 4.52
N GLY A 14 -8.61 -2.54 5.12
CA GLY A 14 -7.77 -3.61 4.57
C GLY A 14 -6.26 -3.39 4.69
N ILE A 15 -5.79 -2.48 5.55
CA ILE A 15 -4.36 -2.13 5.71
C ILE A 15 -3.47 -3.35 6.01
N ILE A 16 -3.89 -4.20 6.93
CA ILE A 16 -3.15 -5.43 7.30
C ILE A 16 -3.12 -6.40 6.13
N LEU A 17 -4.28 -6.65 5.50
CA LEU A 17 -4.42 -7.55 4.36
C LEU A 17 -3.54 -7.08 3.18
N SER A 18 -3.53 -5.78 2.90
CA SER A 18 -2.66 -5.23 1.86
C SER A 18 -1.18 -5.52 2.14
N GLY A 19 -0.76 -5.49 3.41
CA GLY A 19 0.61 -5.88 3.77
C GLY A 19 0.89 -7.37 3.60
N VAL A 20 -0.08 -8.23 3.92
CA VAL A 20 0.03 -9.68 3.66
C VAL A 20 0.19 -9.94 2.16
N ILE A 21 -0.59 -9.26 1.32
CA ILE A 21 -0.52 -9.41 -0.13
C ILE A 21 0.85 -8.98 -0.66
N VAL A 22 1.34 -7.80 -0.26
CA VAL A 22 2.67 -7.31 -0.68
C VAL A 22 3.77 -8.25 -0.20
N GLY A 23 3.72 -8.73 1.05
CA GLY A 23 4.71 -9.66 1.59
C GLY A 23 4.72 -11.00 0.86
N LYS A 24 3.55 -11.61 0.65
CA LYS A 24 3.42 -12.87 -0.12
C LYS A 24 3.86 -12.70 -1.58
N ALA A 25 3.54 -11.59 -2.21
CA ALA A 25 3.96 -11.31 -3.58
C ALA A 25 5.48 -11.21 -3.67
N ALA A 26 6.14 -10.54 -2.71
CA ALA A 26 7.60 -10.53 -2.66
C ALA A 26 8.20 -11.94 -2.51
N VAL A 27 7.58 -12.81 -1.70
CA VAL A 27 8.01 -14.21 -1.57
C VAL A 27 7.83 -15.00 -2.88
N PHE A 28 6.75 -14.76 -3.63
CA PHE A 28 6.56 -15.38 -4.94
C PHE A 28 7.60 -14.94 -5.98
N ASP A 29 8.15 -13.74 -5.85
CA ASP A 29 9.30 -13.27 -6.63
C ASP A 29 10.66 -13.79 -6.12
N GLY A 30 10.67 -14.62 -5.08
CA GLY A 30 11.89 -15.19 -4.51
C GLY A 30 12.61 -14.27 -3.52
N PHE A 31 11.99 -13.17 -3.07
CA PHE A 31 12.54 -12.34 -2.00
C PHE A 31 12.17 -12.88 -0.62
N ASN A 32 13.01 -12.57 0.36
CA ASN A 32 12.63 -12.63 1.77
C ASN A 32 11.69 -11.48 2.09
N ALA A 33 10.64 -11.74 2.87
CA ALA A 33 9.70 -10.71 3.31
C ALA A 33 9.29 -10.90 4.77
N VAL A 34 9.27 -9.81 5.53
CA VAL A 34 8.74 -9.78 6.89
C VAL A 34 7.71 -8.67 7.02
N GLN A 35 6.54 -9.01 7.54
CA GLN A 35 5.48 -8.05 7.87
C GLN A 35 5.44 -7.82 9.39
N THR A 36 5.42 -6.55 9.77
CA THR A 36 5.04 -6.11 11.13
C THR A 36 3.79 -5.25 11.05
N GLN A 37 2.97 -5.28 12.09
CA GLN A 37 1.69 -4.58 12.10
C GLN A 37 1.46 -3.91 13.45
N SER A 38 0.73 -2.80 13.41
CA SER A 38 0.31 -2.07 14.60
C SER A 38 -1.10 -1.55 14.36
N TYR A 39 -1.99 -1.82 15.31
CA TYR A 39 -3.36 -1.33 15.30
C TYR A 39 -3.68 -0.77 16.68
N GLY A 40 -4.43 0.33 16.71
CA GLY A 40 -4.88 0.93 17.97
C GLY A 40 -5.93 0.04 18.66
N PRO A 41 -6.09 0.19 19.98
CA PRO A 41 -7.03 -0.60 20.78
C PRO A 41 -8.50 -0.20 20.57
N GLU A 42 -8.79 0.79 19.72
CA GLU A 42 -10.12 1.33 19.53
C GLU A 42 -11.06 0.32 18.83
N ALA A 43 -12.29 0.22 19.33
CA ALA A 43 -13.27 -0.74 18.83
C ALA A 43 -13.67 -0.53 17.35
N ARG A 44 -13.48 0.67 16.79
CA ARG A 44 -13.76 1.01 15.39
C ARG A 44 -12.83 2.11 14.89
N GLY A 45 -12.24 1.91 13.72
CA GLY A 45 -11.54 2.96 12.97
C GLY A 45 -10.20 3.42 13.56
N GLY A 46 -9.64 2.71 14.53
CA GLY A 46 -8.33 3.05 15.10
C GLY A 46 -7.21 3.11 14.05
N SER A 47 -6.19 3.93 14.33
CA SER A 47 -5.01 4.06 13.47
C SER A 47 -4.35 2.69 13.28
N THR A 48 -4.26 2.26 12.03
CA THR A 48 -3.70 0.97 11.65
C THR A 48 -2.55 1.18 10.68
N LYS A 49 -1.45 0.46 10.89
CA LYS A 49 -0.35 0.36 9.92
C LYS A 49 0.12 -1.07 9.74
N SER A 50 0.60 -1.34 8.55
CA SER A 50 1.30 -2.55 8.15
C SER A 50 2.62 -2.16 7.51
N GLU A 51 3.71 -2.75 7.95
CA GLU A 51 5.06 -2.44 7.52
C GLU A 51 5.71 -3.72 6.99
N ILE A 52 6.26 -3.65 5.78
CA ILE A 52 6.82 -4.80 5.07
C ILE A 52 8.27 -4.48 4.75
N VAL A 53 9.18 -5.35 5.16
CA VAL A 53 10.58 -5.33 4.73
C VAL A 53 10.76 -6.43 3.72
N ILE A 54 11.20 -6.09 2.50
CA ILE A 54 11.55 -7.06 1.45
C ILE A 54 13.06 -7.01 1.20
N SER A 55 13.67 -8.16 0.94
CA SER A 55 15.10 -8.31 0.74
C SER A 55 15.44 -9.50 -0.15
N ASP A 56 16.48 -9.40 -0.99
CA ASP A 56 17.08 -10.56 -1.68
C ASP A 56 18.07 -11.35 -0.79
N GLU A 57 18.42 -10.77 0.37
CA GLU A 57 19.24 -11.41 1.41
C GLU A 57 18.42 -11.61 2.70
N GLU A 58 19.00 -12.28 3.70
CA GLU A 58 18.37 -12.49 5.01
C GLU A 58 17.96 -11.18 5.69
N ILE A 59 16.85 -11.19 6.44
CA ILE A 59 16.31 -10.00 7.11
C ILE A 59 16.67 -10.05 8.59
N ASP A 60 17.73 -9.33 8.98
CA ASP A 60 18.18 -9.24 10.37
C ASP A 60 17.31 -8.30 11.24
N TYR A 61 16.60 -7.36 10.61
CA TYR A 61 15.77 -6.38 11.32
C TYR A 61 14.39 -6.22 10.65
N PRO A 62 13.29 -6.54 11.36
CA PRO A 62 11.98 -6.70 10.74
C PRO A 62 11.15 -5.41 10.65
N LYS A 63 11.63 -4.27 11.17
CA LYS A 63 10.86 -3.01 11.21
C LYS A 63 11.30 -2.03 10.12
N VAL A 64 10.33 -1.25 9.62
CA VAL A 64 10.58 -0.16 8.67
C VAL A 64 10.89 1.13 9.44
N GLU A 65 12.16 1.54 9.46
CA GLU A 65 12.56 2.82 10.06
C GLU A 65 12.11 4.00 9.19
N SER A 66 12.57 3.99 7.92
CA SER A 66 12.17 4.92 6.87
C SER A 66 11.64 4.14 5.67
N ALA A 67 10.40 4.41 5.26
CA ALA A 67 9.77 3.67 4.18
C ALA A 67 10.33 4.13 2.82
N ALA A 68 10.70 3.18 1.96
CA ALA A 68 10.94 3.45 0.55
C ALA A 68 9.66 3.84 -0.18
N VAL A 69 8.53 3.23 0.23
CA VAL A 69 7.21 3.53 -0.28
C VAL A 69 6.21 3.62 0.86
N SER A 70 5.41 4.68 0.89
CA SER A 70 4.32 4.88 1.84
C SER A 70 2.98 4.89 1.10
N ILE A 71 2.10 3.94 1.40
CA ILE A 71 0.71 3.87 0.94
C ILE A 71 -0.18 4.39 2.06
N ILE A 72 -0.90 5.48 1.84
CA ILE A 72 -1.61 6.21 2.89
C ILE A 72 -3.08 6.37 2.52
N MET A 73 -3.97 5.88 3.39
CA MET A 73 -5.42 5.82 3.15
C MET A 73 -6.24 6.61 4.18
N SER A 74 -5.60 7.47 4.99
CA SER A 74 -6.31 8.43 5.84
C SER A 74 -5.49 9.69 6.12
N GLN A 75 -6.19 10.81 6.36
CA GLN A 75 -5.57 12.09 6.72
C GLN A 75 -4.69 11.99 7.98
N GLU A 76 -5.14 11.28 9.01
CA GLU A 76 -4.37 11.10 10.24
C GLU A 76 -3.08 10.29 10.00
N ALA A 77 -3.17 9.24 9.18
CA ALA A 77 -1.99 8.47 8.78
C ALA A 77 -1.02 9.30 7.94
N PHE A 78 -1.52 10.20 7.10
CA PHE A 78 -0.70 11.12 6.32
C PHE A 78 0.15 12.01 7.22
N TYR A 79 -0.47 12.74 8.15
CA TYR A 79 0.25 13.59 9.09
C TYR A 79 1.29 12.82 9.91
N LYS A 80 0.98 11.59 10.31
CA LYS A 80 1.84 10.78 11.18
C LYS A 80 3.01 10.11 10.47
N TYR A 81 2.82 9.70 9.21
CA TYR A 81 3.75 8.77 8.55
C TYR A 81 4.33 9.28 7.23
N ALA A 82 3.74 10.28 6.58
CA ALA A 82 4.20 10.74 5.27
C ALA A 82 5.66 11.24 5.32
N SER A 83 6.02 12.04 6.34
CA SER A 83 7.39 12.54 6.57
C SER A 83 8.39 11.45 7.00
N ARG A 84 7.89 10.25 7.36
CA ARG A 84 8.72 9.07 7.67
C ARG A 84 8.99 8.19 6.45
N THR A 85 8.72 8.71 5.26
CA THR A 85 9.20 8.18 3.98
C THR A 85 10.64 8.65 3.78
N LYS A 86 11.50 7.81 3.18
CA LYS A 86 12.88 8.21 2.88
C LYS A 86 12.92 9.31 1.81
N ARG A 87 14.01 10.08 1.77
CA ARG A 87 14.28 11.03 0.70
C ARG A 87 14.21 10.33 -0.66
N GLU A 88 13.56 10.96 -1.64
CA GLU A 88 13.28 10.41 -2.98
C GLU A 88 12.38 9.14 -2.98
N GLY A 89 11.82 8.78 -1.83
CA GLY A 89 10.81 7.74 -1.70
C GLY A 89 9.46 8.17 -2.27
N ILE A 90 8.58 7.19 -2.43
CA ILE A 90 7.27 7.37 -3.07
C ILE A 90 6.18 7.42 -2.00
N ILE A 91 5.29 8.40 -2.09
CA ILE A 91 4.08 8.49 -1.26
C ILE A 91 2.88 8.34 -2.19
N ILE A 92 2.06 7.32 -1.94
CA ILE A 92 0.85 7.00 -2.70
C ILE A 92 -0.35 7.25 -1.80
N TYR A 93 -1.27 8.09 -2.25
CA TYR A 93 -2.43 8.46 -1.44
C TYR A 93 -3.69 8.71 -2.26
N ASP A 94 -4.83 8.64 -1.58
CA ASP A 94 -6.13 9.04 -2.12
C ASP A 94 -6.42 10.50 -1.75
N PRO A 95 -6.42 11.45 -2.72
CA PRO A 95 -6.60 12.87 -2.44
C PRO A 95 -8.00 13.21 -1.89
N GLU A 96 -9.01 12.36 -2.11
CA GLU A 96 -10.33 12.57 -1.50
C GLU A 96 -10.34 12.23 0.00
N LEU A 97 -9.49 11.30 0.43
CA LEU A 97 -9.33 10.94 1.83
C LEU A 97 -8.32 11.85 2.56
N ILE A 98 -7.45 12.52 1.80
CA ILE A 98 -6.35 13.34 2.29
C ILE A 98 -6.40 14.71 1.57
N PRO A 99 -7.40 15.56 1.90
CA PRO A 99 -7.52 16.88 1.30
C PRO A 99 -6.39 17.83 1.72
N ASP A 100 -5.76 17.62 2.88
CA ASP A 100 -4.53 18.32 3.28
C ASP A 100 -3.32 17.40 3.05
N ASN A 101 -2.86 17.38 1.80
CA ASN A 101 -1.74 16.59 1.32
C ASN A 101 -0.42 17.38 1.27
N LYS A 102 -0.35 18.54 1.93
CA LYS A 102 0.85 19.37 1.94
C LYS A 102 1.96 18.67 2.72
N ILE A 103 3.10 18.47 2.08
CA ILE A 103 4.28 17.91 2.70
C ILE A 103 5.55 18.57 2.18
N GLU A 104 6.40 18.98 3.10
CA GLU A 104 7.72 19.51 2.79
C GLU A 104 8.73 18.36 2.67
N GLY A 105 9.63 18.48 1.69
CA GLY A 105 10.68 17.49 1.45
C GLY A 105 10.79 17.09 -0.01
N ASN A 106 11.77 16.22 -0.28
CA ASN A 106 12.00 15.64 -1.60
C ASN A 106 11.40 14.23 -1.62
N PHE A 107 10.15 14.14 -2.07
CA PHE A 107 9.39 12.90 -2.24
C PHE A 107 8.75 12.88 -3.61
N LYS A 108 8.55 11.67 -4.15
CA LYS A 108 7.69 11.46 -5.31
C LYS A 108 6.26 11.27 -4.83
N LEU A 109 5.35 12.12 -5.28
CA LEU A 109 3.94 12.07 -4.89
C LEU A 109 3.11 11.45 -5.99
N ALA A 110 2.40 10.38 -5.66
CA ALA A 110 1.48 9.70 -6.54
C ALA A 110 0.06 9.73 -5.97
N GLU A 111 -0.88 10.23 -6.76
CA GLU A 111 -2.28 10.32 -6.38
C GLU A 111 -3.12 9.28 -7.13
N ILE A 112 -4.08 8.72 -6.42
CA ILE A 112 -5.12 7.87 -7.02
C ILE A 112 -6.43 8.00 -6.24
N ASN A 113 -7.53 8.31 -6.93
CA ASN A 113 -8.87 8.37 -6.33
C ASN A 113 -9.41 6.94 -6.08
N ALA A 114 -8.71 6.16 -5.24
CA ALA A 114 -8.93 4.74 -5.05
C ALA A 114 -10.35 4.43 -4.54
N THR A 115 -10.88 5.27 -3.65
CA THR A 115 -12.23 5.13 -3.10
C THR A 115 -13.30 5.31 -4.17
N ARG A 116 -13.11 6.31 -5.06
CA ARG A 116 -14.02 6.55 -6.19
C ARG A 116 -13.94 5.42 -7.21
N ILE A 117 -12.74 5.00 -7.60
CA ILE A 117 -12.54 3.88 -8.54
C ILE A 117 -13.19 2.60 -8.01
N ALA A 118 -12.98 2.28 -6.73
CA ALA A 118 -13.62 1.11 -6.11
C ALA A 118 -15.15 1.23 -6.10
N SER A 119 -15.69 2.43 -5.86
CA SER A 119 -17.14 2.69 -5.92
C SER A 119 -17.71 2.48 -7.32
N GLU A 120 -17.00 2.95 -8.36
CA GLU A 120 -17.37 2.74 -9.78
C GLU A 120 -17.36 1.25 -10.15
N LEU A 121 -16.50 0.45 -9.52
CA LEU A 121 -16.46 -1.01 -9.66
C LEU A 121 -17.55 -1.74 -8.85
N GLY A 122 -18.39 -1.01 -8.12
CA GLY A 122 -19.56 -1.52 -7.40
C GLY A 122 -19.38 -1.68 -5.89
N THR A 123 -18.18 -1.52 -5.33
CA THR A 123 -17.99 -1.54 -3.87
C THR A 123 -16.70 -0.88 -3.40
N LYS A 124 -16.80 -0.04 -2.37
CA LYS A 124 -15.64 0.63 -1.75
C LYS A 124 -14.66 -0.33 -1.05
N ILE A 125 -15.07 -1.58 -0.79
CA ILE A 125 -14.25 -2.54 -0.03
C ILE A 125 -12.94 -2.90 -0.73
N VAL A 126 -12.86 -2.74 -2.06
CA VAL A 126 -11.67 -3.04 -2.87
C VAL A 126 -10.74 -1.84 -3.07
N ALA A 127 -10.99 -0.70 -2.40
CA ALA A 127 -10.15 0.49 -2.52
C ALA A 127 -8.68 0.22 -2.16
N ASN A 128 -8.42 -0.65 -1.18
CA ASN A 128 -7.07 -1.05 -0.81
C ASN A 128 -6.35 -1.82 -1.94
N ILE A 129 -7.09 -2.57 -2.77
CA ILE A 129 -6.53 -3.27 -3.92
C ILE A 129 -6.24 -2.31 -5.08
N VAL A 130 -7.08 -1.27 -5.26
CA VAL A 130 -6.78 -0.16 -6.19
C VAL A 130 -5.47 0.53 -5.77
N MET A 131 -5.28 0.78 -4.48
CA MET A 131 -4.01 1.33 -3.95
C MET A 131 -2.81 0.40 -4.21
N LEU A 132 -2.99 -0.92 -4.13
CA LEU A 132 -1.93 -1.89 -4.46
C LEU A 132 -1.58 -1.90 -5.95
N GLY A 133 -2.55 -1.67 -6.82
CA GLY A 133 -2.30 -1.47 -8.24
C GLY A 133 -1.44 -0.24 -8.51
N ALA A 134 -1.79 0.88 -7.88
CA ALA A 134 -0.99 2.10 -7.94
C ALA A 134 0.43 1.87 -7.40
N PHE A 135 0.57 1.13 -6.31
CA PHE A 135 1.87 0.71 -5.77
C PHE A 135 2.71 -0.07 -6.77
N ASN A 136 2.14 -1.08 -7.42
CA ASN A 136 2.87 -1.92 -8.35
C ASN A 136 3.40 -1.11 -9.54
N GLU A 137 2.55 -0.27 -10.14
CA GLU A 137 2.92 0.61 -11.25
C GLU A 137 4.02 1.62 -10.86
N MET A 138 3.87 2.25 -9.68
CA MET A 138 4.77 3.33 -9.26
C MET A 138 6.16 2.86 -8.87
N CYS A 139 6.27 1.64 -8.35
CA CYS A 139 7.48 1.22 -7.64
C CYS A 139 8.28 0.16 -8.40
N ASN A 140 7.63 -0.69 -9.19
CA ASN A 140 8.23 -1.82 -9.90
C ASN A 140 9.18 -2.66 -9.00
N LEU A 141 8.81 -2.83 -7.72
CA LEU A 141 9.61 -3.57 -6.72
C LEU A 141 9.28 -5.06 -6.72
N ILE A 142 8.07 -5.40 -7.14
CA ILE A 142 7.50 -6.75 -7.16
C ILE A 142 6.84 -6.89 -8.53
N SER A 143 6.98 -8.05 -9.17
CA SER A 143 6.41 -8.34 -10.47
C SER A 143 4.88 -8.29 -10.42
N ARG A 144 4.27 -7.92 -11.55
CA ARG A 144 2.82 -7.91 -11.70
C ARG A 144 2.23 -9.31 -11.48
N ASP A 145 2.93 -10.34 -11.96
CA ASP A 145 2.49 -11.73 -11.86
C ASP A 145 2.47 -12.18 -10.40
N ALA A 146 3.52 -11.90 -9.64
CA ALA A 146 3.55 -12.22 -8.22
C ALA A 146 2.48 -11.46 -7.40
N MET A 147 2.24 -10.17 -7.72
CA MET A 147 1.13 -9.43 -7.11
C MET A 147 -0.23 -10.07 -7.44
N THR A 148 -0.43 -10.47 -8.68
CA THR A 148 -1.66 -11.13 -9.16
C THR A 148 -1.87 -12.47 -8.45
N GLU A 149 -0.85 -13.31 -8.37
CA GLU A 149 -0.89 -14.59 -7.66
C GLU A 149 -1.15 -14.40 -6.16
N SER A 150 -0.54 -13.39 -5.54
CA SER A 150 -0.78 -13.08 -4.12
C SER A 150 -2.20 -12.60 -3.84
N ILE A 151 -2.81 -11.83 -4.75
CA ILE A 151 -4.22 -11.43 -4.65
C ILE A 151 -5.12 -12.66 -4.77
N LYS A 152 -4.86 -13.57 -5.74
CA LYS A 152 -5.62 -14.82 -5.90
C LYS A 152 -5.57 -15.68 -4.65
N ASP A 153 -4.39 -15.88 -4.09
CA ASP A 153 -4.19 -16.70 -2.90
C ASP A 153 -4.80 -16.07 -1.63
N SER A 154 -4.67 -14.75 -1.47
CA SER A 154 -5.13 -14.05 -0.26
C SER A 154 -6.63 -13.73 -0.26
N ILE A 155 -7.25 -13.57 -1.43
CA ILE A 155 -8.64 -13.16 -1.59
C ILE A 155 -9.35 -14.03 -2.65
N PRO A 156 -9.73 -15.28 -2.32
CA PRO A 156 -10.45 -16.14 -3.26
C PRO A 156 -11.88 -15.68 -3.55
N LYS A 157 -12.45 -14.81 -2.70
CA LYS A 157 -13.80 -14.25 -2.87
C LYS A 157 -13.75 -13.01 -3.76
N MET A 158 -14.73 -12.87 -4.66
CA MET A 158 -14.82 -11.71 -5.57
C MET A 158 -13.52 -11.50 -6.36
N LEU A 159 -12.87 -12.58 -6.78
CA LEU A 159 -11.53 -12.53 -7.36
C LEU A 159 -11.45 -11.60 -8.58
N ASP A 160 -12.37 -11.76 -9.53
CA ASP A 160 -12.40 -10.92 -10.74
C ASP A 160 -12.52 -9.44 -10.41
N LEU A 161 -13.32 -9.09 -9.40
CA LEU A 161 -13.44 -7.71 -8.95
C LEU A 161 -12.12 -7.18 -8.37
N ASN A 162 -11.43 -7.97 -7.54
CA ASN A 162 -10.15 -7.56 -6.96
C ASN A 162 -9.07 -7.43 -8.04
N LEU A 163 -9.02 -8.33 -9.02
CA LEU A 163 -8.10 -8.22 -10.16
C LEU A 163 -8.40 -6.99 -11.01
N ASN A 164 -9.66 -6.72 -11.30
CA ASN A 164 -10.08 -5.50 -12.01
C ASN A 164 -9.72 -4.23 -11.21
N ALA A 165 -9.88 -4.25 -9.89
CA ALA A 165 -9.49 -3.15 -9.01
C ALA A 165 -7.97 -2.91 -9.04
N PHE A 166 -7.17 -3.99 -8.99
CA PHE A 166 -5.72 -3.93 -9.09
C PHE A 166 -5.28 -3.32 -10.44
N GLU A 167 -5.83 -3.81 -11.55
CA GLU A 167 -5.53 -3.25 -12.87
C GLU A 167 -5.96 -1.78 -13.02
N ALA A 168 -7.12 -1.42 -12.49
CA ALA A 168 -7.57 -0.02 -12.49
C ALA A 168 -6.61 0.87 -11.69
N GLY A 169 -6.08 0.35 -10.58
CA GLY A 169 -5.03 0.97 -9.78
C GLY A 169 -3.78 1.30 -10.60
N MET A 170 -3.26 0.31 -11.32
CA MET A 170 -2.07 0.48 -12.17
C MET A 170 -2.32 1.53 -13.26
N LYS A 171 -3.48 1.48 -13.93
CA LYS A 171 -3.78 2.36 -15.08
C LYS A 171 -4.08 3.81 -14.71
N LYS A 172 -4.61 4.07 -13.50
CA LYS A 172 -5.20 5.37 -13.13
C LYS A 172 -4.34 6.19 -12.15
N VAL A 173 -3.23 5.66 -11.64
CA VAL A 173 -2.31 6.41 -10.77
C VAL A 173 -1.64 7.56 -11.53
N LYS A 174 -1.45 8.71 -10.88
CA LYS A 174 -0.83 9.89 -11.48
C LYS A 174 0.30 10.41 -10.61
N ILE A 175 1.43 10.71 -11.23
CA ILE A 175 2.55 11.41 -10.59
C ILE A 175 2.27 12.89 -10.61
N ILE A 176 2.34 13.53 -9.44
CA ILE A 176 2.08 14.97 -9.29
C ILE A 176 3.39 15.75 -9.05
N LYS A 177 4.38 15.10 -8.42
CA LYS A 177 5.68 15.68 -8.08
C LYS A 177 6.74 14.60 -7.95
#